data_AF-M0H0F2-F1
#
_entry.id   AF-M0H0F2-F1
#
_cell.length_a   1.000
_cell.length_b   1.000
_cell.length_c   1.000
_cell.angle_alpha   90.00
_cell.angle_beta   90.00
_cell.angle_gamma   90.00
#
_symmetry.space_group_name_H-M   'P 1'
#
loop_
_entity.id
_entity.type
_entity.pdbx_description
1 polymer ?
#
loop_
_entity_poly.entity_id
_entity_poly.type
_entity_poly.pdbx_seq_one_letter_code
_entity_poly.pdbx_strand_id
1 'polypeptide(L)' 'MSAAVSPIAVFVPALVFGGAGFAFLGPFGAGFGAAVGIALGVLVGRGDEY' A
#
# COMPACT_ATOMS: atom_id res chain seq x y z
N MET A 1 2.11 -22.19 6.67
CA MET A 1 0.91 -21.83 5.90
C MET A 1 1.25 -20.56 5.13
N SER A 2 0.92 -20.45 3.85
CA SER A 2 1.01 -19.17 3.15
C SER A 2 -0.30 -18.44 3.45
N ALA A 3 -0.36 -17.48 4.38
CA ALA A 3 -1.51 -16.59 4.37
C ALA A 3 -1.50 -15.86 3.04
N ALA A 4 -2.60 -16.03 2.31
CA ALA A 4 -2.92 -15.13 1.24
C ALA A 4 -3.21 -13.77 1.87
N VAL A 5 -2.34 -12.78 1.61
CA VAL A 5 -2.63 -11.39 1.94
C VAL A 5 -3.85 -10.98 1.12
N SER A 6 -4.88 -10.47 1.79
CA SER A 6 -6.09 -9.98 1.11
C SER A 6 -5.71 -8.88 0.11
N PRO A 7 -6.14 -8.97 -1.15
CA PRO A 7 -5.85 -7.93 -2.15
C PRO A 7 -6.30 -6.53 -1.69
N ILE A 8 -7.41 -6.46 -0.95
CA ILE A 8 -7.97 -5.20 -0.42
C ILE A 8 -6.98 -4.54 0.55
N ALA A 9 -6.30 -5.34 1.38
CA ALA A 9 -5.29 -4.84 2.31
C ALA A 9 -4.10 -4.19 1.59
N VAL A 10 -3.89 -4.48 0.31
CA VAL A 10 -2.83 -3.90 -0.52
C VAL A 10 -3.33 -2.72 -1.35
N PHE A 11 -4.48 -2.87 -2.01
CA PHE A 11 -5.01 -1.87 -2.94
C PHE A 11 -5.49 -0.60 -2.25
N VAL A 12 -6.14 -0.70 -1.08
CA VAL A 12 -6.66 0.48 -0.38
C VAL A 12 -5.53 1.40 0.09
N PRO A 13 -4.48 0.90 0.78
CA PRO A 13 -3.33 1.73 1.10
C PRO A 13 -2.61 2.27 -0.14
N ALA A 14 -2.43 1.44 -1.18
CA ALA A 14 -1.78 1.88 -2.42
C ALA A 14 -2.48 3.09 -3.05
N LEU A 15 -3.82 3.08 -3.09
CA LEU A 15 -4.60 4.15 -3.67
C LEU A 15 -4.59 5.42 -2.80
N VAL A 16 -4.67 5.26 -1.47
CA VAL A 16 -4.61 6.38 -0.52
C VAL A 16 -3.25 7.06 -0.55
N PHE A 17 -2.16 6.30 -0.40
CA PHE A 17 -0.82 6.86 -0.41
C PHE A 17 -0.40 7.32 -1.80
N GLY A 18 -0.83 6.64 -2.87
CA GLY A 18 -0.62 7.09 -4.25
C GLY A 18 -1.34 8.41 -4.55
N GLY A 19 -2.60 8.55 -4.15
CA GLY A 19 -3.34 9.80 -4.29
C GLY A 19 -2.73 10.94 -3.48
N ALA A 20 -2.35 10.67 -2.22
CA ALA A 20 -1.65 11.65 -1.38
C ALA A 20 -0.31 12.05 -1.99
N GLY A 21 0.50 11.09 -2.41
CA GLY A 21 1.78 11.34 -3.07
C GLY A 21 1.62 12.17 -4.35
N PHE A 22 0.59 11.90 -5.15
CA PHE A 22 0.28 12.70 -6.34
C PHE A 22 0.02 14.17 -5.99
N ALA A 23 -0.73 14.42 -4.90
CA ALA A 23 -1.06 15.77 -4.48
C ALA A 23 0.16 16.61 -4.05
N PHE A 24 1.21 15.98 -3.50
CA PHE A 24 2.39 16.70 -3.00
C PHE A 24 3.56 16.74 -3.99
N LEU A 25 3.74 15.70 -4.80
CA LEU A 25 4.95 15.48 -5.62
C LEU A 25 4.62 15.17 -7.10
N GLY A 26 3.35 15.31 -7.50
CA GLY A 26 2.90 15.03 -8.86
C GLY A 26 3.02 13.55 -9.25
N PRO A 27 3.22 13.23 -10.54
CA PRO A 27 3.25 11.85 -11.02
C PRO A 27 4.28 10.95 -10.32
N PHE A 28 5.43 11.51 -9.94
CA PHE A 28 6.47 10.77 -9.20
C PHE A 28 5.99 10.39 -7.79
N GLY A 29 5.31 11.32 -7.12
CA GLY A 29 4.67 11.09 -5.84
C GLY A 29 3.60 10.01 -5.89
N ALA A 30 2.85 9.91 -6.99
CA ALA A 30 1.83 8.87 -7.15
C ALA A 30 2.44 7.47 -7.13
N GLY A 31 3.52 7.27 -7.90
CA GLY A 31 4.22 5.99 -7.96
C GLY A 31 4.87 5.63 -6.63
N PHE A 32 5.57 6.59 -6.01
CA PHE A 32 6.22 6.39 -4.72
C PHE A 32 5.21 6.09 -3.60
N GLY A 33 4.15 6.91 -3.51
CA GLY A 33 3.08 6.72 -2.55
C GLY A 33 2.38 5.37 -2.71
N ALA A 34 2.07 4.96 -3.94
CA ALA A 34 1.47 3.65 -4.19
C ALA A 34 2.38 2.50 -3.74
N ALA A 35 3.69 2.58 -4.00
CA ALA A 35 4.66 1.57 -3.55
C ALA A 35 4.73 1.47 -2.02
N VAL A 36 4.74 2.61 -1.32
CA VAL A 36 4.71 2.65 0.15
C VAL A 36 3.40 2.07 0.69
N GLY A 37 2.26 2.42 0.09
CA GLY A 37 0.97 1.87 0.48
C GLY A 37 0.92 0.35 0.31
N ILE A 38 1.40 -0.17 -0.82
CA ILE A 38 1.50 -1.62 -1.06
C ILE A 38 2.36 -2.28 0.01
N ALA A 39 3.55 -1.73 0.30
CA ALA A 39 4.46 -2.28 1.28
C ALA A 39 3.84 -2.32 2.68
N LEU A 40 3.19 -1.24 3.11
CA LEU A 40 2.49 -1.18 4.38
C LEU A 40 1.32 -2.18 4.45
N GLY A 41 0.52 -2.27 3.38
CA GLY A 41 -0.59 -3.21 3.28
C GLY A 41 -0.15 -4.67 3.43
N VAL A 42 0.99 -5.02 2.81
CA VAL A 42 1.58 -6.36 2.93
C VAL A 42 2.17 -6.60 4.33
N LEU A 43 2.85 -5.62 4.92
CA LEU A 43 3.43 -5.74 6.26
C LEU A 43 2.34 -5.91 7.32
N VAL A 44 1.28 -5.11 7.27
CA VAL A 44 0.14 -5.21 8.19
C VAL A 44 -0.61 -6.53 7.98
N GLY A 45 -0.87 -6.92 6.72
CA GLY A 45 -1.55 -8.17 6.40
C GLY A 45 -0.79 -9.43 6.83
N ARG A 46 0.52 -9.34 7.09
CA ARG A 46 1.33 -10.41 7.68
C ARG A 46 1.55 -10.28 9.18
N GLY A 47 1.32 -9.09 9.75
CA GLY A 47 1.42 -8.86 11.19
C GLY A 47 0.26 -9.48 11.98
N ASP A 48 -0.90 -9.62 11.34
CA ASP A 48 -2.10 -10.25 11.91
C ASP A 48 -1.99 -11.80 12.03
N GLU A 49 -0.89 -12.39 11.53
CA GLU A 49 -0.61 -13.84 11.64
C GLU A 49 0.19 -14.23 12.91
N TYR A 50 0.54 -13.29 13.79
CA TYR A 50 1.29 -13.52 15.03
C TYR A 50 0.47 -13.20 16.28
#